data_AF-A0A519YJU2-F1
#
_entry.id   AF-A0A519YJU2-F1
#
_cell.length_a   1.000
_cell.length_b   1.000
_cell.length_c   1.000
_cell.angle_alpha   90.00
_cell.angle_beta   90.00
_cell.angle_gamma   90.00
#
_symmetry.space_group_name_H-M   'P 1'
#
loop_
_entity.id
_entity.type
_entity.pdbx_description
1 polymer ?
#
loop_
_entity_poly.entity_id
_entity_poly.type
_entity_poly.pdbx_seq_one_letter_code
_entity_poly.pdbx_strand_id
1 'polypeptide(L)'
;IKTYLYAVCRRLWLKRLTTKSRLHGVRLLDDEEYGPYLNTGAEEDLQEAEERDRRFATMSEALTHLGEPCRSLLEGFYLLEKSMLDLTAEHGYTNADTAKTQKYKCLTRLKKLFFASYKEA
;
A
#
# COMPACT_ATOMS: atom_id res chain seq x y z
N ILE A 1 0.67 5.45 10.55
CA ILE A 1 0.50 6.30 11.77
C ILE A 1 0.81 7.79 11.51
N LYS A 2 1.95 8.15 10.89
CA LYS A 2 2.30 9.58 10.65
C LYS A 2 1.30 10.33 9.75
N THR A 3 0.73 9.67 8.75
CA THR A 3 -0.24 10.21 7.78
C THR A 3 -1.64 10.45 8.37
N TYR A 4 -2.18 9.47 9.11
CA TYR A 4 -3.46 9.62 9.81
C TYR A 4 -3.41 10.75 10.84
N LEU A 5 -2.33 10.82 11.63
CA LEU A 5 -2.14 11.87 12.62
C LEU A 5 -2.08 13.25 11.95
N TYR A 6 -1.35 13.38 10.83
CA TYR A 6 -1.28 14.63 10.07
C TYR A 6 -2.65 15.04 9.51
N ALA A 7 -3.40 14.11 8.90
CA ALA A 7 -4.73 14.38 8.35
C ALA A 7 -5.74 14.83 9.44
N VAL A 8 -5.70 14.19 10.61
CA VAL A 8 -6.53 14.56 11.76
C VAL A 8 -6.14 15.95 12.28
N CYS A 9 -4.85 16.21 12.47
CA CYS A 9 -4.35 17.52 12.88
C CYS A 9 -4.76 18.63 11.89
N ARG A 10 -4.68 18.39 10.57
CA ARG A 10 -5.10 19.35 9.53
C ARG A 10 -6.60 19.65 9.60
N ARG A 11 -7.45 18.62 9.70
CA ARG A 11 -8.91 18.79 9.80
C ARG A 11 -9.30 19.58 11.05
N LEU A 12 -8.68 19.27 12.19
CA LEU A 12 -8.91 19.99 13.44
C LEU A 12 -8.45 21.45 13.34
N TRP A 13 -7.30 21.71 12.71
CA TRP A 13 -6.79 23.06 12.49
C TRP A 13 -7.69 23.90 11.58
N LEU A 14 -8.11 23.36 10.42
CA LEU A 14 -9.03 24.04 9.50
C LEU A 14 -10.39 24.36 10.15
N LYS A 15 -10.91 23.44 10.98
CA LYS A 15 -12.14 23.66 11.75
C LYS A 15 -11.96 24.75 12.82
N ARG A 16 -10.79 24.79 13.46
CA ARG A 16 -10.43 25.84 14.43
C ARG A 16 -10.32 27.21 13.74
N LEU A 17 -9.72 27.25 12.56
CA LEU A 17 -9.48 28.48 11.79
C LEU A 17 -10.80 29.11 11.30
N THR A 18 -11.71 28.30 10.76
CA THR A 18 -13.06 28.74 10.34
C THR A 18 -13.93 29.22 11.49
N THR A 19 -13.80 28.59 12.67
CA THR A 19 -14.51 29.02 13.88
C THR A 19 -13.98 30.37 14.39
N LYS A 20 -12.66 30.58 14.33
CA LYS A 20 -12.01 31.81 14.80
C LYS A 20 -12.20 32.99 13.85
N SER A 21 -12.27 32.76 12.53
CA SER A 21 -12.57 33.82 11.54
C SER A 21 -13.98 34.39 11.70
N ARG A 22 -14.98 33.53 11.99
CA ARG A 22 -16.36 33.96 12.30
C ARG A 22 -16.47 34.81 13.57
N LEU A 23 -15.61 34.59 14.55
CA LEU A 23 -15.71 35.24 15.86
C LEU A 23 -14.98 36.60 15.94
N HIS A 24 -14.01 36.86 15.06
CA HIS A 24 -13.12 38.03 15.13
C HIS A 24 -13.26 39.03 13.97
N GLY A 25 -14.19 38.84 13.03
CA GLY A 25 -14.41 39.79 11.92
C GLY A 25 -13.22 39.93 10.96
N VAL A 26 -12.26 38.99 11.02
CA VAL A 26 -11.09 38.95 10.14
C VAL A 26 -11.54 38.39 8.79
N ARG A 27 -11.41 39.19 7.72
CA ARG A 27 -11.55 38.72 6.33
C ARG A 27 -10.67 37.48 6.18
N LEU A 28 -11.26 36.40 5.68
CA LEU A 28 -10.54 35.17 5.36
C LEU A 28 -9.29 35.55 4.56
N LEU A 29 -8.15 35.02 4.98
CA LEU A 29 -6.91 35.06 4.20
C LEU A 29 -7.27 34.67 2.78
N ASP A 30 -7.00 35.57 1.84
CA ASP A 30 -7.33 35.36 0.44
C ASP A 30 -6.58 34.12 -0.06
N ASP A 31 -7.30 33.22 -0.74
CA ASP A 31 -6.73 31.96 -1.23
C ASP A 31 -5.61 32.25 -2.26
N GLU A 32 -5.64 33.42 -2.89
CA GLU A 32 -4.60 33.94 -3.78
C GLU A 32 -3.31 34.37 -3.05
N GLU A 33 -3.39 34.87 -1.81
CA GLU A 33 -2.24 35.40 -1.06
C GLU A 33 -1.48 34.30 -0.29
N TYR A 34 -2.21 33.28 0.19
CA TYR A 34 -1.65 32.20 1.03
C TYR A 34 -1.78 30.78 0.43
N GLY A 35 -2.46 30.61 -0.71
CA GLY A 35 -2.55 29.35 -1.45
C GLY A 35 -1.21 28.65 -1.70
N PRO A 36 -0.12 29.38 -2.02
CA PRO A 36 1.22 28.78 -2.15
C PRO A 36 1.80 28.22 -0.84
N TYR A 37 1.38 28.73 0.32
CA TYR A 37 1.82 28.26 1.64
C TYR A 37 0.96 27.10 2.18
N LEU A 38 -0.28 26.97 1.68
CA LEU A 38 -1.21 25.88 2.01
C LEU A 38 -1.03 24.65 1.11
N ASN A 39 -0.52 24.85 -0.11
CA ASN A 39 -0.11 23.78 -1.01
C ASN A 39 1.26 23.20 -0.58
N THR A 40 1.22 22.39 0.47
CA THR A 40 2.40 21.76 1.07
C THR A 40 2.79 20.44 0.40
N GLY A 41 2.15 20.07 -0.71
CA GLY A 41 2.26 18.73 -1.31
C GLY A 41 1.55 17.63 -0.50
N ALA A 42 0.99 17.94 0.67
CA ALA A 42 0.39 16.94 1.55
C ALA A 42 -0.86 16.26 0.99
N GLU A 43 -1.54 16.88 0.02
CA GLU A 43 -2.67 16.28 -0.70
C GLU A 43 -2.18 15.27 -1.76
N GLU A 44 -1.08 15.58 -2.44
CA GLU A 44 -0.41 14.64 -3.36
C GLU A 44 0.15 13.45 -2.57
N ASP A 45 0.83 13.70 -1.44
CA ASP A 45 1.32 12.65 -0.53
C ASP A 45 0.19 11.73 -0.03
N LEU A 46 -1.00 12.29 0.20
CA LEU A 46 -2.17 11.54 0.64
C LEU A 46 -2.69 10.65 -0.50
N GLN A 47 -2.81 11.19 -1.71
CA GLN A 47 -3.23 10.43 -2.89
C GLN A 47 -2.26 9.28 -3.21
N GLU A 48 -0.95 9.53 -3.13
CA GLU A 48 0.06 8.48 -3.30
C GLU A 48 -0.03 7.40 -2.23
N ALA A 49 -0.31 7.80 -0.98
CA ALA A 49 -0.50 6.85 0.11
C ALA A 49 -1.75 5.99 -0.10
N GLU A 50 -2.88 6.58 -0.50
CA GLU A 50 -4.13 5.86 -0.78
C GLU A 50 -3.95 4.87 -1.95
N GLU A 51 -3.28 5.28 -3.02
CA GLU A 51 -2.98 4.41 -4.17
C GLU A 51 -2.05 3.26 -3.77
N ARG A 52 -1.07 3.51 -2.91
CA ARG A 52 -0.20 2.46 -2.37
C ARG A 52 -0.97 1.47 -1.49
N ASP A 53 -1.85 1.96 -0.62
CA ASP A 53 -2.69 1.11 0.24
C ASP A 53 -3.64 0.24 -0.61
N ARG A 54 -4.21 0.80 -1.68
CA ARG A 54 -5.02 0.06 -2.67
C ARG A 54 -4.22 -1.07 -3.30
N ARG A 55 -2.99 -0.80 -3.77
CA ARG A 55 -2.11 -1.83 -4.36
C ARG A 55 -1.78 -2.94 -3.36
N PHE A 56 -1.55 -2.60 -2.09
CA PHE A 56 -1.31 -3.60 -1.04
C PHE A 56 -2.54 -4.47 -0.79
N ALA A 57 -3.73 -3.88 -0.72
CA ALA A 57 -4.97 -4.63 -0.57
C ALA A 57 -5.18 -5.63 -1.73
N THR A 58 -5.02 -5.17 -2.98
CA THR A 58 -5.12 -6.02 -4.17
C THR A 58 -4.07 -7.15 -4.17
N MET A 59 -2.84 -6.87 -3.72
CA MET A 59 -1.80 -7.89 -3.60
C MET A 59 -2.15 -8.95 -2.55
N SER A 60 -2.68 -8.53 -1.40
CA SER A 60 -3.10 -9.44 -0.32
C SER A 60 -4.23 -10.37 -0.78
N GLU A 61 -5.20 -9.84 -1.51
CA GLU A 61 -6.28 -10.62 -2.12
C GLU A 61 -5.74 -11.61 -3.17
N ALA A 62 -4.85 -11.15 -4.06
CA ALA A 62 -4.25 -12.00 -5.09
C ALA A 62 -3.43 -13.16 -4.48
N LEU A 63 -2.70 -12.92 -3.38
CA LEU A 63 -2.00 -13.97 -2.63
C LEU A 63 -2.96 -14.97 -1.98
N THR A 64 -4.11 -14.49 -1.50
CA THR A 64 -5.16 -15.36 -0.94
C THR A 64 -5.75 -16.27 -2.01
N HIS A 65 -6.06 -15.74 -3.21
CA HIS A 65 -6.55 -16.53 -4.34
C HIS A 65 -5.50 -17.46 -4.97
N LEU A 66 -4.21 -17.15 -4.81
CA LEU A 66 -3.13 -18.01 -5.31
C LEU A 66 -3.14 -19.39 -4.63
N GLY A 67 -3.40 -19.40 -3.31
CA GLY A 67 -3.51 -20.60 -2.49
C GLY A 67 -2.18 -21.33 -2.24
N GLU A 68 -2.26 -22.43 -1.48
CA GLU A 68 -1.12 -23.29 -1.18
C GLU A 68 -0.85 -24.30 -2.33
N PRO A 69 0.42 -24.71 -2.56
CA PRO A 69 1.65 -24.37 -1.82
C PRO A 69 2.30 -23.05 -2.28
N CYS A 70 1.72 -22.37 -3.27
CA CYS A 70 2.35 -21.21 -3.90
C CYS A 70 2.44 -19.98 -3.00
N ARG A 71 1.44 -19.75 -2.14
CA ARG A 71 1.42 -18.64 -1.19
C ARG A 71 2.57 -18.75 -0.20
N SER A 72 2.65 -19.84 0.57
CA SER A 72 3.71 -20.04 1.56
C SER A 72 5.11 -20.08 0.92
N LEU A 73 5.26 -20.61 -0.30
CA LEU A 73 6.54 -20.59 -1.01
C LEU A 73 7.01 -19.16 -1.35
N LEU A 74 6.09 -18.30 -1.80
CA LEU A 74 6.42 -16.90 -2.14
C LEU A 74 6.63 -16.06 -0.88
N GLU A 75 5.79 -16.21 0.14
CA GLU A 75 5.95 -15.53 1.44
C GLU A 75 7.27 -15.93 2.10
N GLY A 76 7.58 -17.24 2.11
CA GLY A 76 8.83 -17.77 2.63
C GLY A 76 10.05 -17.16 1.94
N PHE A 77 10.01 -16.97 0.62
CA PHE A 77 11.14 -16.43 -0.13
C PHE A 77 11.25 -14.90 -0.03
N TYR A 78 10.15 -14.17 -0.21
CA TYR A 78 10.17 -12.70 -0.35
C TYR A 78 9.93 -11.94 0.96
N LEU A 79 9.27 -12.54 1.96
CA LEU A 79 8.96 -11.89 3.24
C LEU A 79 9.84 -12.42 4.38
N LEU A 80 10.09 -13.74 4.38
CA LEU A 80 10.87 -14.41 5.42
C LEU A 80 12.32 -14.67 5.00
N GLU A 81 12.70 -14.29 3.78
CA GLU A 81 14.07 -14.44 3.23
C GLU A 81 14.66 -15.86 3.37
N LYS A 82 13.82 -16.90 3.38
CA LYS A 82 14.25 -18.30 3.49
C LYS A 82 15.06 -18.72 2.28
N SER A 83 16.07 -19.56 2.50
CA SER A 83 16.86 -20.11 1.41
C SER A 83 16.03 -21.09 0.57
N MET A 84 16.42 -21.31 -0.69
CA MET A 84 15.74 -22.32 -1.52
C MET A 84 15.90 -23.73 -0.98
N LEU A 85 16.96 -24.02 -0.21
CA LEU A 85 17.14 -25.34 0.39
C LEU A 85 16.15 -25.57 1.54
N ASP A 86 15.93 -24.55 2.38
CA ASP A 86 14.95 -24.63 3.48
C ASP A 86 13.54 -24.79 2.92
N LEU A 87 13.19 -24.01 1.89
CA LEU A 87 11.90 -24.12 1.22
C LEU A 87 11.74 -25.44 0.47
N THR A 88 12.80 -26.01 -0.10
CA THR A 88 12.76 -27.36 -0.67
C THR A 88 12.38 -28.40 0.38
N ALA A 89 12.98 -28.34 1.58
CA ALA A 89 12.68 -29.27 2.67
C ALA A 89 11.27 -29.08 3.22
N GLU A 90 10.84 -27.83 3.46
CA GLU A 90 9.53 -27.48 4.01
C GLU A 90 8.37 -27.91 3.12
N HIS A 91 8.54 -27.78 1.80
CA HIS A 91 7.52 -28.14 0.82
C HIS A 91 7.66 -29.55 0.25
N GLY A 92 8.67 -30.31 0.65
CA GLY A 92 8.92 -31.68 0.17
C GLY A 92 9.33 -31.77 -1.31
N TYR A 93 10.01 -30.75 -1.84
CA TYR A 93 10.56 -30.80 -3.19
C TYR A 93 11.82 -31.68 -3.25
N THR A 94 12.05 -32.31 -4.40
CA THR A 94 13.19 -33.23 -4.58
C THR A 94 14.55 -32.52 -4.61
N ASN A 95 14.60 -31.29 -5.12
CA ASN A 95 15.81 -30.47 -5.17
C ASN A 95 15.48 -28.97 -5.25
N ALA A 96 16.51 -28.13 -5.07
CA ALA A 96 16.39 -26.68 -5.12
C ALA A 96 15.92 -26.15 -6.48
N ASP A 97 16.27 -26.83 -7.58
CA ASP A 97 15.90 -26.38 -8.93
C ASP A 97 14.42 -26.59 -9.24
N THR A 98 13.83 -27.67 -8.68
CA THR A 98 12.38 -27.89 -8.70
C THR A 98 11.67 -26.79 -7.92
N ALA A 99 12.18 -26.43 -6.73
CA ALA A 99 11.61 -25.33 -5.93
C ALA A 99 11.72 -23.98 -6.65
N LYS A 100 12.85 -23.65 -7.29
CA LYS A 100 13.01 -22.43 -8.10
C LYS A 100 12.03 -22.39 -9.27
N THR A 101 11.87 -23.52 -9.97
CA THR A 101 10.93 -23.64 -11.09
C THR A 101 9.49 -23.46 -10.61
N GLN A 102 9.14 -24.06 -9.46
CA GLN A 102 7.82 -23.90 -8.85
C GLN A 102 7.58 -22.45 -8.41
N LYS A 103 8.56 -21.81 -7.78
CA LYS A 103 8.50 -20.39 -7.42
C LYS A 103 8.22 -19.51 -8.63
N TYR A 104 8.91 -19.75 -9.75
CA TYR A 104 8.67 -19.03 -11.00
C TYR A 104 7.24 -19.21 -11.52
N LYS A 105 6.71 -20.43 -11.51
CA LYS A 105 5.31 -20.73 -11.90
C LYS A 105 4.32 -20.01 -10.97
N CYS A 106 4.54 -20.08 -9.66
CA CYS A 106 3.70 -19.40 -8.66
C CYS A 106 3.72 -17.88 -8.87
N LEU A 107 4.89 -17.28 -9.08
CA LEU A 107 5.03 -15.85 -9.33
C LEU A 107 4.31 -15.42 -10.62
N THR A 108 4.43 -16.23 -11.69
CA THR A 108 3.73 -15.97 -12.96
C THR A 108 2.20 -16.01 -12.77
N ARG A 109 1.70 -16.95 -11.98
CA ARG A 109 0.27 -17.06 -11.67
C ARG A 109 -0.20 -15.91 -10.79
N LEU A 110 0.57 -15.53 -9.77
CA LEU A 110 0.29 -14.36 -8.93
C LEU A 110 0.19 -13.09 -9.77
N LYS A 111 1.12 -12.89 -10.70
CA LYS A 111 1.10 -11.75 -11.63
C LYS A 111 -0.21 -11.70 -12.43
N LYS A 112 -0.70 -12.84 -12.92
CA LYS A 112 -1.97 -12.91 -13.64
C LYS A 112 -3.17 -12.55 -12.74
N LEU A 113 -3.21 -13.09 -11.51
CA LEU A 113 -4.27 -12.80 -10.55
C LEU A 113 -4.30 -11.32 -10.18
N PHE A 114 -3.13 -10.74 -9.87
CA PHE A 114 -3.00 -9.34 -9.52
C PHE A 114 -3.47 -8.41 -10.64
N PHE A 115 -3.05 -8.65 -11.89
CA PHE A 115 -3.48 -7.79 -13.00
C PHE A 115 -4.91 -8.04 -13.47
N ALA A 116 -5.52 -9.18 -13.11
CA ALA A 116 -6.95 -9.39 -13.31
C ALA A 116 -7.75 -8.52 -12.34
N SER A 117 -7.47 -8.61 -11.04
CA SER A 117 -8.17 -7.82 -10.01
C SER A 117 -7.89 -6.32 -10.09
N TYR A 118 -6.67 -5.93 -10.49
CA TYR A 118 -6.30 -4.52 -10.65
C TYR A 118 -6.96 -3.84 -11.87
N LYS A 119 -7.38 -4.60 -12.90
CA LYS A 119 -8.07 -4.03 -14.07
C LYS A 119 -9.57 -3.86 -13.88
N GLU A 120 -10.15 -4.53 -12.88
CA GLU A 120 -11.56 -4.45 -12.54
C GLU A 120 -11.87 -3.31 -11.53
N ALA A 121 -10.84 -2.61 -11.03
CA ALA A 121 -10.90 -1.53 -10.04
C ALA A 121 -10.37 -0.19 -10.58
#